data_AF-A0A2G6J6P2-F1
#
_entry.id   AF-A0A2G6J6P2-F1
#
_cell.length_a   1.000
_cell.length_b   1.000
_cell.length_c   1.000
_cell.angle_alpha   90.00
_cell.angle_beta   90.00
_cell.angle_gamma   90.00
#
_symmetry.space_group_name_H-M   'P 1'
#
loop_
_entity.id
_entity.type
_entity.pdbx_description
1 polymer ?
#
loop_
_entity_poly.entity_id
_entity_poly.type
_entity_poly.pdbx_seq_one_letter_code
_entity_poly.pdbx_strand_id
1 'polypeptide(L)'
;MIDKIKATAMQQGMKLLSNPRVMKLMADPRFMNVLMKGLQLKGKLQSDFEERVRSLAATLNLATKDEVTTLEQTLRQVEHKYANLEAKVAESEEDDQAQA
;
A
#
# COMPACT_ATOMS: atom_id res chain seq x y z
N MET A 1 -14.72 -0.58 -19.66
CA MET A 1 -15.01 -1.99 -19.27
C MET A 1 -15.24 -2.13 -17.77
N ILE A 2 -14.42 -1.48 -16.93
CA ILE A 2 -14.57 -1.46 -15.46
C ILE A 2 -15.97 -1.01 -15.01
N ASP A 3 -16.54 0.01 -15.67
CA ASP A 3 -17.89 0.51 -15.33
C ASP A 3 -19.00 -0.51 -15.54
N LYS A 4 -18.86 -1.40 -16.55
CA LYS A 4 -19.83 -2.48 -16.78
C LYS A 4 -19.75 -3.53 -15.68
N ILE A 5 -18.54 -3.90 -15.25
CA ILE A 5 -18.34 -4.84 -14.14
C ILE A 5 -18.91 -4.26 -12.84
N LYS A 6 -18.63 -2.98 -12.57
CA LYS A 6 -19.19 -2.27 -11.41
C LYS A 6 -20.72 -2.22 -11.47
N ALA A 7 -21.30 -1.91 -12.62
CA ALA A 7 -22.74 -1.87 -12.82
C ALA A 7 -23.38 -3.26 -12.63
N THR A 8 -22.78 -4.32 -13.17
CA THR A 8 -23.26 -5.70 -12.97
C THR A 8 -23.15 -6.14 -11.52
N ALA A 9 -22.06 -5.81 -10.83
CA ALA A 9 -21.90 -6.09 -9.41
C ALA A 9 -22.92 -5.34 -8.55
N MET A 10 -23.17 -4.06 -8.82
CA MET A 10 -24.23 -3.29 -8.17
C MET A 10 -25.61 -3.87 -8.43
N GLN A 11 -25.91 -4.23 -9.68
CA GLN A 11 -27.20 -4.78 -10.06
C GLN A 11 -27.46 -6.15 -9.40
N GLN A 12 -26.44 -7.00 -9.32
CA GLN A 12 -26.54 -8.28 -8.61
C GLN A 12 -26.62 -8.10 -7.08
N GLY A 13 -25.87 -7.15 -6.52
CA GLY A 13 -25.97 -6.78 -5.10
C GLY A 13 -27.37 -6.29 -4.74
N MET A 14 -27.98 -5.44 -5.57
CA MET A 14 -29.34 -4.95 -5.38
C MET A 14 -30.37 -6.09 -5.44
N LYS A 15 -30.21 -7.04 -6.38
CA LYS A 15 -31.06 -8.24 -6.51
C LYS A 15 -30.93 -9.19 -5.31
N LEU A 16 -29.74 -9.28 -4.73
CA LEU A 16 -29.50 -10.11 -3.55
C LEU A 16 -30.16 -9.50 -2.31
N LEU A 17 -30.03 -8.19 -2.13
CA LEU A 17 -30.65 -7.45 -1.02
C LEU A 17 -32.18 -7.39 -1.14
N SER A 18 -32.74 -7.39 -2.35
CA SER A 18 -34.18 -7.45 -2.58
C SER A 18 -34.76 -8.87 -2.49
N ASN A 19 -33.91 -9.89 -2.32
CA ASN A 19 -34.41 -11.26 -2.15
C ASN A 19 -35.04 -11.40 -0.75
N PRO A 20 -36.33 -11.80 -0.64
CA PRO A 20 -37.03 -11.91 0.63
C PRO A 20 -36.37 -12.90 1.60
N ARG A 21 -35.58 -13.86 1.13
CA ARG A 21 -34.83 -14.78 1.99
C ARG A 21 -33.61 -14.14 2.64
N VAL A 22 -32.93 -13.25 1.91
CA VAL A 22 -31.77 -12.50 2.43
C VAL A 22 -32.24 -11.47 3.44
N MET A 23 -33.35 -10.78 3.17
CA MET A 23 -33.96 -9.87 4.14
C MET A 23 -34.34 -10.59 5.44
N LYS A 24 -34.89 -11.80 5.36
CA LYS A 24 -35.21 -12.61 6.56
C LYS A 24 -33.97 -13.02 7.35
N LEU A 25 -32.88 -13.37 6.67
CA LEU A 25 -31.60 -13.69 7.34
C LEU A 25 -31.00 -12.44 7.99
N MET A 26 -31.05 -11.29 7.34
CA MET A 26 -30.58 -10.03 7.92
C MET A 26 -31.45 -9.56 9.10
N ALA A 27 -32.74 -9.90 9.10
CA ALA A 27 -33.63 -9.65 10.23
C ALA A 27 -33.42 -10.62 11.40
N ASP A 28 -32.71 -11.74 11.19
CA ASP A 28 -32.38 -12.68 12.26
C ASP A 28 -31.21 -12.12 13.11
N PRO A 29 -31.43 -11.87 14.41
CA PRO A 29 -30.39 -11.34 15.29
C PRO A 29 -29.19 -12.27 15.42
N ARG A 30 -29.35 -13.60 15.29
CA ARG A 30 -28.25 -14.56 15.39
C ARG A 30 -27.34 -14.47 14.16
N PHE A 31 -27.94 -14.38 12.98
CA PHE A 31 -27.18 -14.21 11.74
C PHE A 31 -26.45 -12.87 11.72
N MET A 32 -27.13 -11.79 12.08
CA MET A 32 -26.52 -10.46 12.15
C MET A 32 -25.36 -10.42 13.15
N ASN A 33 -25.51 -11.05 14.33
CA ASN A 33 -24.44 -11.14 15.32
C ASN A 33 -23.22 -11.92 14.80
N VAL A 34 -23.44 -13.03 14.08
CA VAL A 34 -22.35 -13.80 13.46
C VAL A 34 -21.67 -13.00 12.36
N LEU A 35 -22.44 -12.33 11.51
CA LEU A 35 -21.90 -11.46 10.45
C LEU A 35 -21.07 -10.32 11.03
N MET A 36 -21.59 -9.63 12.05
CA MET A 36 -20.90 -8.54 12.73
C MET A 36 -19.62 -9.01 13.41
N LYS A 37 -19.67 -10.14 14.14
CA LYS A 37 -18.47 -10.75 14.72
C LYS A 37 -17.47 -11.15 13.65
N GLY A 38 -17.93 -11.72 12.53
CA GLY A 38 -17.07 -12.08 11.39
C GLY A 38 -16.41 -10.86 10.76
N LEU A 39 -17.14 -9.76 10.57
CA LEU A 39 -16.58 -8.49 10.05
C LEU A 39 -15.58 -7.87 11.02
N GLN A 40 -15.87 -7.87 12.32
CA GLN A 40 -14.94 -7.39 13.35
C GLN A 40 -13.67 -8.26 13.42
N LEU A 41 -13.82 -9.58 13.34
CA LEU A 41 -12.69 -10.51 13.29
C LEU A 41 -11.87 -10.32 12.02
N LYS A 42 -12.50 -10.13 10.85
CA LYS A 42 -11.78 -9.81 9.61
C LYS A 42 -11.00 -8.50 9.71
N GLY A 43 -11.61 -7.45 10.28
CA GLY A 43 -10.94 -6.17 10.49
C GLY A 43 -9.70 -6.30 11.38
N LYS A 44 -9.83 -7.02 12.50
CA LYS A 44 -8.71 -7.30 13.41
C LYS A 44 -7.66 -8.23 12.79
N LEU A 45 -8.07 -9.27 12.07
CA LEU A 45 -7.16 -10.17 11.38
C LEU A 45 -6.41 -9.46 10.27
N GLN A 46 -7.03 -8.51 9.56
CA GLN A 46 -6.36 -7.73 8.52
C GLN A 46 -5.27 -6.84 9.13
N SER A 47 -5.57 -6.11 10.22
CA SER A 47 -4.57 -5.30 10.91
C SER A 47 -3.43 -6.15 11.48
N ASP A 48 -3.77 -7.25 12.15
CA ASP A 48 -2.78 -8.13 12.77
C ASP A 48 -1.94 -8.88 11.72
N PHE A 49 -2.53 -9.23 10.57
CA PHE A 49 -1.83 -9.87 9.46
C PHE A 49 -0.88 -8.89 8.76
N GLU A 50 -1.29 -7.65 8.55
CA GLU A 50 -0.47 -6.61 7.92
C GLU A 50 0.74 -6.25 8.82
N GLU A 51 0.54 -6.19 10.14
CA GLU A 51 1.61 -6.01 11.13
C GLU A 51 2.56 -7.23 11.18
N ARG A 52 2.02 -8.45 11.10
CA ARG A 52 2.83 -9.68 11.02
C ARG A 52 3.61 -9.79 9.70
N VAL A 53 3.03 -9.41 8.57
CA VAL A 53 3.72 -9.38 7.28
C VAL A 53 4.87 -8.37 7.34
N ARG A 54 4.66 -7.20 7.93
CA ARG A 54 5.71 -6.19 8.12
C ARG A 54 6.83 -6.68 9.05
N SER A 55 6.47 -7.33 10.16
CA SER A 55 7.44 -7.91 11.10
C SER A 55 8.22 -9.09 10.51
N LEU A 56 7.55 -9.97 9.77
CA LEU A 56 8.19 -11.09 9.08
C LEU A 56 9.08 -10.63 7.94
N ALA A 57 8.67 -9.61 7.18
CA ALA A 57 9.49 -9.00 6.14
C ALA A 57 10.76 -8.37 6.72
N ALA A 58 10.64 -7.63 7.83
CA ALA A 58 11.78 -7.06 8.55
C ALA A 58 12.72 -8.15 9.11
N THR A 59 12.18 -9.24 9.66
CA THR A 59 12.97 -10.34 10.25
C THR A 59 13.65 -11.21 9.19
N LEU A 60 13.00 -11.39 8.03
CA LEU A 60 13.51 -12.19 6.91
C LEU A 60 14.34 -11.36 5.91
N ASN A 61 14.54 -10.06 6.18
CA ASN A 61 15.17 -9.10 5.27
C ASN A 61 14.55 -9.15 3.86
N LEU A 62 13.25 -9.48 3.77
CA LEU A 62 12.51 -9.50 2.53
C LEU A 62 12.13 -8.05 2.23
N ALA A 63 12.93 -7.40 1.40
CA ALA A 63 12.69 -6.02 0.98
C ALA A 63 11.26 -5.91 0.41
N THR A 64 10.39 -5.24 1.15
CA THR A 64 9.04 -4.96 0.68
C THR A 64 9.12 -3.98 -0.50
N LYS A 65 8.13 -3.97 -1.41
CA LYS A 65 8.14 -3.06 -2.58
C LYS A 65 8.31 -1.59 -2.18
N ASP A 66 7.76 -1.21 -1.03
CA ASP A 66 7.84 0.15 -0.48
C ASP A 66 9.26 0.48 0.01
N GLU A 67 9.97 -0.49 0.61
CA GLU A 67 11.37 -0.33 1.00
C GLU A 67 12.30 -0.27 -0.21
N VAL A 68 12.06 -1.07 -1.26
CA VAL A 68 12.82 -0.98 -2.52
C VAL A 68 12.66 0.40 -3.16
N THR A 69 11.42 0.90 -3.23
CA THR A 69 11.13 2.23 -3.78
C THR A 69 11.84 3.33 -2.97
N THR A 70 11.84 3.19 -1.64
CA THR A 70 12.54 4.11 -0.73
C THR A 70 14.06 4.06 -0.94
N LEU A 71 14.65 2.87 -1.08
CA LEU A 71 16.08 2.68 -1.33
C LEU A 71 16.51 3.34 -2.64
N GLU A 72 15.74 3.14 -3.72
CA GLU A 72 16.04 3.77 -5.01
C GLU A 72 16.00 5.30 -4.94
N GLN A 73 15.06 5.86 -4.18
CA GLN A 73 14.98 7.32 -3.98
C GLN A 73 16.19 7.83 -3.20
N THR A 74 16.61 7.12 -2.15
CA THR A 74 17.81 7.47 -1.38
C THR A 74 19.07 7.37 -2.25
N LEU A 75 19.20 6.32 -3.07
CA LEU A 75 20.34 6.16 -3.96
C LEU A 75 20.44 7.31 -4.96
N ARG A 76 19.33 7.66 -5.62
CA ARG A 76 19.27 8.81 -6.55
C ARG A 76 19.69 10.12 -5.87
N GLN A 77 19.28 10.35 -4.61
CA GLN A 77 19.72 11.52 -3.86
C GLN A 77 21.23 11.52 -3.58
N VAL A 78 21.81 10.37 -3.26
CA VAL A 78 23.25 10.23 -3.03
C VAL A 78 24.02 10.48 -4.31
N GLU A 79 23.58 9.89 -5.43
CA GLU A 79 24.18 10.10 -6.76
C GLU A 79 24.17 11.59 -7.15
N HIS A 80 23.04 12.28 -6.94
CA HIS A 80 22.95 13.72 -7.19
C HIS A 80 23.89 14.54 -6.32
N LYS A 81 24.03 14.20 -5.04
CA LYS A 81 24.98 14.90 -4.16
C LYS A 81 26.41 14.69 -4.61
N TYR A 82 26.75 13.48 -5.03
CA TYR A 82 28.09 13.15 -5.52
C TYR A 82 28.40 13.93 -6.81
N ALA A 83 27.50 13.90 -7.80
CA ALA A 83 27.65 14.65 -9.04
C ALA A 83 27.79 16.17 -8.81
N ASN A 84 27.01 16.72 -7.87
CA ASN A 84 27.13 18.13 -7.50
C ASN A 84 28.45 18.45 -6.79
N LEU A 85 28.99 17.53 -5.99
CA LEU A 85 30.30 17.71 -5.35
C LEU A 85 31.41 17.65 -6.39
N GLU A 86 31.36 16.68 -7.31
CA GLU A 86 32.33 16.54 -8.39
C GLU A 86 32.36 17.78 -9.29
N ALA A 87 31.18 18.31 -9.65
CA ALA A 87 31.08 19.56 -10.40
C ALA A 87 31.70 20.76 -9.64
N LYS A 88 31.45 20.88 -8.33
CA LYS A 88 32.03 21.94 -7.50
C LYS A 88 33.54 21.82 -7.35
N VAL A 89 34.07 20.60 -7.25
CA VAL A 89 35.50 20.36 -7.19
C VAL A 89 36.15 20.76 -8.51
N ALA A 90 35.57 20.37 -9.64
CA ALA A 90 36.04 20.78 -10.97
C ALA A 90 36.04 22.31 -11.14
N GLU A 91 34.96 22.98 -10.71
CA GLU A 91 34.85 24.44 -10.75
C GLU A 91 35.93 25.12 -9.86
N SER A 92 36.19 24.58 -8.66
CA SER A 92 37.26 25.11 -7.80
C SER A 92 38.68 24.90 -8.35
N GLU A 93 38.92 23.80 -9.07
CA GLU A 93 40.23 23.55 -9.71
C GLU A 93 40.47 24.46 -10.92
N GLU A 94 39.41 24.84 -11.64
CA GLU A 94 39.49 25.82 -12.74
C GLU A 94 39.70 27.25 -12.21
N ASP A 95 39.05 27.62 -11.11
CA ASP A 95 39.23 28.93 -10.46
C ASP A 95 40.66 29.11 -9.89
N ASP A 96 41.25 28.05 -9.33
CA ASP A 96 42.64 28.06 -8.83
C ASP A 96 43.67 28.16 -9.97
N GLN A 97 43.39 27.61 -11.14
CA GLN A 97 44.24 27.72 -12.34
C GLN A 97 44.11 29.07 -13.06
N ALA A 98 42.95 29.73 -12.95
CA ALA A 98 42.74 31.06 -13.53
C ALA A 98 43.34 32.20 -12.68
N GLN A 99 43.69 31.94 -11.41
CA GLN A 99 44.25 32.92 -10.47
C GLN A 99 45.77 32.79 -10.27
N ALA A 100 46.43 31.78 -10.85
CA ALA A 100 47.88 31.56 -10.84
C ALA A 100 48.58 32.13 -12.09
#